data_AF-A0A959RNE2-F1
#
_entry.id   AF-A0A959RNE2-F1
#
_cell.length_a   1.000
_cell.length_b   1.000
_cell.length_c   1.000
_cell.angle_alpha   90.00
_cell.angle_beta   90.00
_cell.angle_gamma   90.00
#
_symmetry.space_group_name_H-M   'P 1'
#
loop_
_entity.id
_entity.type
_entity.pdbx_description
1 polymer ?
#
loop_
_entity_poly.entity_id
_entity_poly.type
_entity_poly.pdbx_seq_one_letter_code
_entity_poly.pdbx_strand_id
1 'polypeptide(L)'
;MKLKATFFSILLILTIQSNFAQESLQVIDPQSWWSSDWGTIEEATLTVKPHGIYMEYGFTVSFSARNSYFSESDVLEVELLFDMPPGTIINDLWLWI
;
A
#
# COMPACT_ATOMS: atom_id res chain seq x y z
N MET A 1 -14.62 -36.96 -13.07
CA MET A 1 -14.62 -35.50 -13.32
C MET A 1 -15.02 -34.67 -12.10
N LYS A 2 -16.03 -35.05 -11.30
CA LYS A 2 -16.48 -34.28 -10.12
C LYS A 2 -15.40 -34.05 -9.04
N LEU A 3 -14.60 -35.07 -8.71
CA LEU A 3 -13.55 -34.97 -7.69
C LEU A 3 -12.45 -33.93 -8.02
N LYS A 4 -12.07 -33.81 -9.31
CA LYS A 4 -11.08 -32.83 -9.76
C LYS A 4 -11.61 -31.40 -9.68
N ALA A 5 -12.88 -31.21 -10.03
CA ALA A 5 -13.54 -29.92 -9.90
C ALA A 5 -13.66 -29.51 -8.43
N THR A 6 -14.04 -30.43 -7.54
CA THR A 6 -14.11 -30.17 -6.09
C THR A 6 -12.73 -29.83 -5.51
N PHE A 7 -11.67 -30.52 -5.92
CA PHE A 7 -10.30 -30.23 -5.46
C PHE A 7 -9.83 -28.84 -5.94
N PHE A 8 -10.12 -28.49 -7.20
CA PHE A 8 -9.79 -27.16 -7.73
C PHE A 8 -10.57 -26.04 -7.04
N SER A 9 -11.85 -26.26 -6.71
CA SER A 9 -12.66 -25.32 -5.94
C SER A 9 -12.14 -25.12 -4.51
N ILE A 10 -11.68 -26.19 -3.84
CA ILE A 10 -11.07 -26.09 -2.50
C ILE A 10 -9.75 -25.32 -2.56
N LEU A 11 -8.91 -25.59 -3.56
CA LEU A 11 -7.65 -24.87 -3.77
C LEU A 11 -7.90 -23.38 -4.01
N LEU A 12 -8.92 -23.02 -4.78
CA LEU A 12 -9.30 -21.63 -5.04
C LEU A 12 -9.74 -20.91 -3.76
N ILE A 13 -10.53 -21.56 -2.90
CA ILE A 13 -11.00 -20.98 -1.63
C ILE A 13 -9.84 -20.73 -0.65
N LEU A 14 -8.82 -21.60 -0.64
CA LEU A 14 -7.64 -21.44 0.22
C LEU A 14 -6.73 -20.26 -0.18
N THR A 15 -6.86 -19.74 -1.40
CA THR A 15 -6.12 -18.53 -1.82
C THR A 15 -6.76 -17.22 -1.36
N ILE A 16 -7.99 -17.26 -0.86
CA ILE A 16 -8.70 -16.08 -0.34
C ILE A 16 -8.37 -15.92 1.14
N GLN A 17 -7.10 -15.77 1.47
CA GLN A 17 -6.69 -15.24 2.78
C GLN A 17 -6.81 -13.72 2.68
N SER A 18 -7.93 -13.16 3.14
CA SER A 18 -8.11 -11.72 3.26
C SER A 18 -7.22 -11.23 4.41
N ASN A 19 -6.02 -10.75 4.08
CA ASN A 19 -5.24 -9.96 5.02
C ASN A 19 -5.95 -8.62 5.18
N PHE A 20 -6.46 -8.34 6.39
CA PHE A 20 -6.87 -6.99 6.76
C PHE A 20 -5.58 -6.19 6.91
N ALA A 21 -5.28 -5.36 5.92
CA ALA A 21 -4.17 -4.42 5.94
C ALA A 21 -4.73 -3.01 6.16
N GLN A 22 -4.18 -2.28 7.13
CA GLN A 22 -4.46 -0.88 7.37
C GLN A 22 -3.58 -0.04 6.44
N GLU A 23 -4.09 0.14 5.23
CA GLU A 23 -3.45 0.96 4.20
C GLU A 23 -4.13 2.32 4.14
N SER A 24 -3.40 3.40 4.38
CA SER A 24 -3.94 4.76 4.26
C SER A 24 -2.90 5.75 3.76
N LEU A 25 -3.32 6.59 2.83
CA LEU A 25 -2.58 7.75 2.37
C LEU A 25 -3.40 9.00 2.69
N GLN A 26 -2.92 9.80 3.62
CA GLN A 26 -3.57 11.04 4.03
C GLN A 26 -2.62 12.22 3.89
N VAL A 27 -3.21 13.39 3.66
CA VAL A 27 -2.54 14.68 3.74
C VAL A 27 -3.17 15.44 4.90
N ILE A 28 -2.36 15.92 5.81
CA ILE A 28 -2.81 16.57 7.03
C ILE A 28 -2.15 17.94 7.19
N ASP A 29 -2.82 18.84 7.89
CA ASP A 29 -2.18 20.04 8.43
C ASP A 29 -1.58 19.69 9.80
N PRO A 30 -0.23 19.69 9.96
CA PRO A 30 0.41 19.34 11.22
C PRO A 30 0.11 20.35 12.35
N GLN A 31 -0.45 21.52 12.02
CA GLN A 31 -0.88 22.54 12.99
C GLN A 31 -2.33 22.33 13.46
N SER A 32 -3.10 21.44 12.82
CA SER A 32 -4.52 21.24 13.09
C SER A 32 -4.92 19.76 13.12
N TRP A 33 -5.31 19.28 14.31
CA TRP A 33 -5.65 17.88 14.58
C TRP A 33 -6.92 17.34 13.90
N TRP A 34 -7.73 18.20 13.27
CA TRP A 34 -8.97 17.82 12.58
C TRP A 34 -8.93 18.08 11.08
N SER A 35 -7.84 18.66 10.57
CA SER A 35 -7.70 19.01 9.16
C SER A 35 -6.89 17.95 8.45
N SER A 36 -7.59 16.95 7.92
CA SER A 36 -7.03 15.93 7.03
C SER A 36 -7.86 15.77 5.76
N ASP A 37 -7.23 15.29 4.70
CA ASP A 37 -7.88 14.87 3.45
C ASP A 37 -7.14 13.65 2.88
N TRP A 38 -7.76 12.99 1.90
CA TRP A 38 -7.14 11.86 1.21
C TRP A 38 -6.03 12.33 0.27
N GLY A 39 -4.88 11.67 0.33
CA GLY A 39 -3.88 11.82 -0.71
C GLY A 39 -4.28 11.05 -1.97
N THR A 40 -3.79 11.51 -3.12
CA THR A 40 -4.00 10.86 -4.42
C THR A 40 -2.73 10.14 -4.84
N ILE A 41 -2.85 8.89 -5.29
CA ILE A 41 -1.76 8.17 -5.94
C ILE A 41 -1.79 8.51 -7.44
N GLU A 42 -0.69 9.07 -7.94
CA GLU A 42 -0.54 9.45 -9.35
C GLU A 42 0.11 8.32 -10.16
N GLU A 43 1.09 7.64 -9.56
CA GLU A 43 1.77 6.49 -10.15
C GLU A 43 2.13 5.49 -9.05
N ALA A 44 1.98 4.20 -9.35
CA ALA A 44 2.43 3.12 -8.47
C ALA A 44 3.06 2.01 -9.30
N THR A 45 4.31 1.67 -9.00
CA THR A 45 5.04 0.58 -9.62
C THR A 45 5.41 -0.45 -8.57
N LEU A 46 4.95 -1.68 -8.77
CA LEU A 46 5.36 -2.84 -7.99
C LEU A 46 6.23 -3.75 -8.84
N THR A 47 7.46 -3.96 -8.40
CA THR A 47 8.40 -4.93 -8.99
C THR A 47 8.47 -6.16 -8.08
N VAL A 48 8.32 -7.33 -8.66
CA VAL A 48 8.36 -8.60 -7.92
C VAL A 48 9.46 -9.47 -8.53
N LYS A 49 10.46 -9.84 -7.73
CA LYS A 49 11.58 -10.70 -8.17
C LYS A 49 11.65 -11.96 -7.30
N PRO A 50 11.39 -13.16 -7.85
CA PRO A 50 11.59 -14.40 -7.14
C PRO A 50 13.09 -14.72 -6.98
N HIS A 51 13.52 -15.03 -5.74
CA HIS A 51 14.87 -15.50 -5.44
C HIS A 51 14.88 -16.94 -4.88
N GLY A 52 13.84 -17.71 -5.17
CA GLY A 52 13.67 -19.09 -4.72
C GLY A 52 12.92 -19.14 -3.39
N ILE A 53 13.65 -19.09 -2.27
CA ILE A 53 13.05 -19.23 -0.92
C ILE A 53 12.42 -17.94 -0.38
N TYR A 54 12.64 -16.82 -1.05
CA TYR A 54 12.06 -15.52 -0.75
C TYR A 54 11.71 -14.76 -2.03
N MET A 55 10.92 -13.71 -1.86
CA MET A 55 10.54 -12.78 -2.91
C MET A 55 11.07 -11.40 -2.55
N GLU A 56 11.74 -10.74 -3.48
CA GLU A 56 12.09 -9.33 -3.36
C GLU A 56 10.97 -8.50 -3.97
N TYR A 57 10.44 -7.55 -3.17
CA TYR A 57 9.44 -6.59 -3.60
C TYR A 57 10.09 -5.20 -3.64
N GLY A 58 9.95 -4.51 -4.77
CA GLY A 58 10.25 -3.09 -4.91
C GLY A 58 8.95 -2.34 -5.12
N PHE A 59 8.62 -1.42 -4.22
CA PHE A 59 7.43 -0.58 -4.34
C PHE A 59 7.85 0.88 -4.48
N THR A 60 7.39 1.51 -5.55
CA THR A 60 7.61 2.94 -5.81
C THR A 60 6.25 3.57 -6.04
N VAL A 61 5.95 4.60 -5.27
CA VAL A 61 4.67 5.32 -5.34
C VAL A 61 4.93 6.82 -5.41
N SER A 62 4.26 7.48 -6.35
CA SER A 62 4.18 8.92 -6.46
C SER A 62 2.80 9.35 -6.02
N PHE A 63 2.72 10.20 -5.01
CA PHE A 63 1.46 10.70 -4.47
C PHE A 63 1.41 12.24 -4.46
N SER A 64 0.22 12.78 -4.34
CA SER A 64 -0.05 14.21 -4.32
C SER A 64 -1.20 14.55 -3.38
N ALA A 65 -1.35 15.84 -3.05
CA ALA A 65 -2.54 16.40 -2.41
C ALA A 65 -3.58 16.89 -3.44
N ARG A 66 -3.54 16.39 -4.69
CA ARG A 66 -4.43 16.87 -5.76
C ARG A 66 -5.89 16.63 -5.37
N ASN A 67 -6.73 17.62 -5.70
CA ASN A 67 -8.17 17.65 -5.38
C ASN A 67 -8.49 17.67 -3.88
N SER A 68 -7.50 17.87 -3.00
CA SER A 68 -7.77 18.21 -1.62
C SER A 68 -8.26 19.65 -1.49
N TYR A 69 -8.86 19.98 -0.34
CA TYR A 69 -9.25 21.35 -0.02
C TYR A 69 -8.07 22.25 0.40
N PHE A 70 -6.85 21.70 0.52
CA PHE A 70 -5.65 22.46 0.88
C PHE A 70 -5.14 23.29 -0.29
N SER A 71 -4.47 24.39 0.05
CA SER A 71 -3.84 25.33 -0.86
C SER A 71 -2.33 25.12 -0.94
N GLU A 72 -1.70 25.65 -1.99
CA GLU A 72 -0.24 25.58 -2.17
C GLU A 72 0.56 26.34 -1.08
N SER A 73 -0.09 27.23 -0.33
CA SER A 73 0.52 27.97 0.77
C SER A 73 0.43 27.25 2.12
N ASP A 74 -0.36 26.19 2.22
CA ASP A 74 -0.54 25.46 3.47
C ASP A 74 0.70 24.61 3.76
N VAL A 75 1.04 24.52 5.04
CA VAL A 75 2.07 23.59 5.51
C VAL A 75 1.40 22.24 5.69
N LEU A 76 1.84 21.24 4.95
CA LEU A 76 1.21 19.92 4.91
C LEU A 76 2.20 18.83 5.31
N GLU A 77 1.67 17.79 5.92
CA GLU A 77 2.35 16.51 6.18
C GLU A 77 1.63 15.41 5.40
N VAL A 78 2.39 14.45 4.87
CA VAL A 78 1.83 13.28 4.20
C VAL A 78 2.06 12.05 5.05
N GLU A 79 0.97 11.35 5.37
CA GLU A 79 0.99 10.10 6.12
C GLU A 79 0.71 8.94 5.17
N LEU A 80 1.72 8.08 4.95
CA LEU A 80 1.57 6.80 4.25
C LEU A 80 1.74 5.67 5.27
N LEU A 81 0.62 5.09 5.69
CA LEU A 81 0.56 3.96 6.61
C LEU A 81 0.25 2.70 5.82
N PHE A 82 1.01 1.64 6.09
CA PHE A 82 0.86 0.34 5.45
C PHE A 82 1.28 -0.80 6.39
N ASP A 83 0.67 -1.95 6.20
CA ASP A 83 1.01 -3.17 6.92
C ASP A 83 1.91 -4.07 6.06
N MET A 84 2.82 -4.76 6.74
CA MET A 84 3.66 -5.77 6.10
C MET A 84 3.36 -7.15 6.65
N PRO A 85 3.37 -8.19 5.81
CA PRO A 85 3.26 -9.56 6.27
C PRO A 85 4.33 -9.89 7.32
N PRO A 86 4.01 -10.74 8.32
CA PRO A 86 5.00 -11.21 9.28
C PRO A 86 6.21 -11.83 8.58
N GLY A 87 7.43 -11.51 9.05
CA GLY A 87 8.67 -11.98 8.46
C GLY A 87 9.17 -11.16 7.26
N THR A 88 8.48 -10.08 6.90
CA THR A 88 9.00 -9.10 5.93
C THR A 88 10.21 -8.36 6.53
N ILE A 89 11.23 -8.15 5.71
CA ILE A 89 12.42 -7.37 6.05
C ILE A 89 12.50 -6.19 5.08
N ILE A 90 12.46 -4.97 5.60
CA ILE A 90 12.75 -3.76 4.83
C ILE A 90 14.27 -3.67 4.68
N ASN A 91 14.74 -3.78 3.44
CA ASN A 91 16.15 -3.55 3.13
C ASN A 91 16.44 -2.08 2.83
N ASP A 92 15.44 -1.35 2.33
CA ASP A 92 15.63 0.02 1.87
C ASP A 92 14.32 0.82 1.88
N LEU A 93 14.41 2.12 2.19
CA LEU A 93 13.29 3.05 2.21
C LEU A 93 13.77 4.48 1.97
N TRP A 94 13.23 5.13 0.93
CA TRP A 94 13.60 6.49 0.55
C TRP A 94 12.37 7.34 0.32
N LEU A 95 12.54 8.64 0.53
CA LEU A 95 11.59 9.68 0.19
C LEU A 95 12.32 10.75 -0.62
N TRP A 96 11.71 11.18 -1.72
CA TRP A 96 12.15 12.34 -2.52
C TRP A 96 10.97 13.28 -2.72
N ILE A 97 11.24 14.59 -2.70
CA ILE A 97 10.25 15.67 -2.80
C ILE A 97 10.75 16.67 -3.84
#